data_AF-A0A7X7YIQ7-F1
#
_entry.id   AF-A0A7X7YIQ7-F1
#
_cell.length_a   1.000
_cell.length_b   1.000
_cell.length_c   1.000
_cell.angle_alpha   90.00
_cell.angle_beta   90.00
_cell.angle_gamma   90.00
#
_symmetry.space_group_name_H-M   'P 1'
#
loop_
_entity.id
_entity.type
_entity.pdbx_description
1 polymer ?
#
loop_
_entity_poly.entity_id
_entity_poly.type
_entity_poly.pdbx_seq_one_letter_code
_entity_poly.pdbx_strand_id
1 'polypeptide(L)'
;MGDSSEDIGGFCGLNIDTITASFWDTETSGQTSSAGGVGLTTAEMKTLSTFTEAGWDFVGEAANGTKDVWRMCADGVDYPRLSWEFSQGGDFDCPDGVTLEDLLYLAGRWMANTPEMIGAADANGDGKVDLADFAAFAENRTK
;
A
#
# COMPACT_ATOMS: atom_id res chain seq x y z
N MET A 1 19.53 13.53 -40.64
CA MET A 1 18.41 14.21 -39.96
C MET A 1 17.34 13.13 -39.83
N GLY A 2 17.16 12.42 -38.73
CA GLY A 2 17.26 12.81 -37.33
C GLY A 2 15.83 12.89 -36.79
N ASP A 3 15.14 11.75 -36.70
CA ASP A 3 13.84 11.65 -36.04
C ASP A 3 13.57 10.22 -35.57
N SER A 4 13.61 10.04 -34.25
CA SER A 4 12.48 9.50 -33.50
C SER A 4 12.77 9.80 -32.03
N SER A 5 12.04 10.74 -31.45
CA SER A 5 11.90 10.87 -30.00
C SER A 5 11.77 9.47 -29.40
N GLU A 6 12.77 9.01 -28.64
CA GLU A 6 12.54 7.85 -27.78
C GLU A 6 11.56 8.37 -26.73
N ASP A 7 10.28 8.02 -26.86
CA ASP A 7 9.22 8.37 -25.91
C ASP A 7 9.51 7.62 -24.60
N ILE A 8 10.49 8.10 -23.84
CA ILE A 8 10.92 7.56 -22.56
C ILE A 8 10.57 8.59 -21.50
N GLY A 9 9.81 8.16 -20.50
CA GLY A 9 9.47 8.95 -19.34
C GLY A 9 9.53 8.11 -18.09
N GLY A 10 9.69 8.75 -16.94
CA GLY A 10 9.78 8.04 -15.65
C GLY A 10 8.51 7.26 -15.30
N PHE A 11 7.32 7.82 -15.60
CA PHE A 11 6.04 7.11 -15.48
C PHE A 11 5.49 6.67 -16.85
N CYS A 12 5.43 7.61 -17.80
CA CYS A 12 4.94 7.34 -19.16
C CYS A 12 5.76 8.10 -20.21
N GLY A 13 6.03 7.44 -21.34
CA GLY A 13 6.77 8.02 -22.46
C GLY A 13 5.96 8.96 -23.35
N LEU A 14 4.67 8.68 -23.50
CA LEU A 14 3.72 9.47 -24.26
C LEU A 14 2.42 9.57 -23.46
N ASN A 15 1.83 10.77 -23.42
CA ASN A 15 0.54 10.99 -22.77
C ASN A 15 -0.43 11.66 -23.74
N ILE A 16 -1.58 11.03 -23.97
CA ILE A 16 -2.65 11.51 -24.86
C ILE A 16 -3.96 11.79 -24.11
N ASP A 17 -3.97 11.63 -22.79
CA ASP A 17 -5.16 11.82 -21.94
C ASP A 17 -4.76 12.30 -20.53
N THR A 18 -5.68 12.20 -19.58
CA THR A 18 -5.53 12.68 -18.22
C THR A 18 -4.86 11.62 -17.35
N ILE A 19 -3.78 12.01 -16.69
CA ILE A 19 -3.10 11.20 -15.67
C ILE A 19 -3.26 11.92 -14.33
N THR A 20 -3.85 11.23 -13.35
CA THR A 20 -4.09 11.76 -11.99
C THR A 20 -3.54 10.81 -10.93
N ALA A 21 -3.13 11.35 -9.78
CA ALA A 21 -2.66 10.57 -8.62
C ALA A 21 -1.65 9.47 -8.98
N SER A 22 -0.77 9.75 -9.95
CA SER A 22 0.23 8.83 -10.49
C SER A 22 1.61 9.42 -10.25
N PHE A 23 2.50 8.61 -9.71
CA PHE A 23 3.81 9.04 -9.21
C PHE A 23 4.90 8.15 -9.75
N TRP A 24 6.13 8.68 -9.79
CA TRP A 24 7.31 7.91 -10.13
C TRP A 24 8.54 8.44 -9.40
N ASP A 25 9.48 7.54 -9.14
CA ASP A 25 10.72 7.84 -8.43
C ASP A 25 11.79 8.33 -9.39
N THR A 26 12.18 9.60 -9.28
CA THR A 26 13.17 10.27 -10.13
C THR A 26 14.60 9.78 -9.91
N GLU A 27 14.91 9.28 -8.72
CA GLU A 27 16.25 8.85 -8.35
C GLU A 27 16.46 7.38 -8.73
N THR A 28 15.48 6.54 -8.45
CA THR A 28 15.54 5.09 -8.74
C THR A 28 15.35 4.78 -10.23
N SER A 29 14.49 5.53 -10.93
CA SER A 29 14.32 5.35 -12.38
C SER A 29 15.44 5.95 -13.22
N GLY A 30 16.22 6.88 -12.66
CA GLY A 30 17.23 7.65 -13.38
C GLY A 30 16.66 8.64 -14.41
N GLN A 31 15.34 8.82 -14.44
CA GLN A 31 14.66 9.75 -15.32
C GLN A 31 14.45 11.09 -14.61
N THR A 32 14.48 12.20 -15.34
CA THR A 32 14.18 13.54 -14.80
C THR A 32 12.89 14.13 -15.37
N SER A 33 12.29 13.45 -16.35
CA SER A 33 11.04 13.87 -16.99
C SER A 33 10.15 12.69 -17.33
N SER A 34 8.87 12.98 -17.52
CA SER A 34 7.84 12.03 -17.90
C SER A 34 6.75 12.79 -18.67
N ALA A 35 6.06 12.15 -19.61
CA ALA A 35 4.94 12.77 -20.33
C ALA A 35 3.69 13.00 -19.45
N GLY A 36 3.72 12.51 -18.20
CA GLY A 36 2.67 12.67 -17.21
C GLY A 36 3.06 12.02 -15.88
N GLY A 37 2.15 12.13 -14.90
CA GLY A 37 2.45 11.81 -13.50
C GLY A 37 3.35 12.84 -12.84
N VAL A 38 3.54 12.70 -11.54
CA VAL A 38 4.39 13.59 -10.73
C VAL A 38 5.68 12.86 -10.40
N GLY A 39 6.83 13.46 -10.75
CA GLY A 39 8.13 12.94 -10.37
C GLY A 39 8.44 13.33 -8.92
N LEU A 40 8.83 12.34 -8.13
CA LEU A 40 9.13 12.46 -6.71
C LEU A 40 10.54 11.93 -6.43
N THR A 41 11.15 12.37 -5.34
CA THR A 41 12.38 11.78 -4.79
C THR A 41 12.09 10.42 -4.15
N THR A 42 13.13 9.62 -3.88
CA THR A 42 12.99 8.36 -3.13
C THR A 42 12.36 8.60 -1.76
N ALA A 43 12.72 9.72 -1.10
CA ALA A 43 12.19 10.06 0.22
C ALA A 43 10.68 10.37 0.16
N GLU A 44 10.24 11.14 -0.82
CA GLU A 44 8.82 11.46 -1.02
C GLU A 44 8.01 10.22 -1.43
N MET A 45 8.58 9.34 -2.25
CA MET A 45 7.95 8.05 -2.62
C MET A 45 7.83 7.06 -1.45
N LYS A 46 8.54 7.30 -0.35
CA LYS A 46 8.47 6.54 0.89
C LYS A 46 7.77 7.31 2.01
N THR A 47 7.04 8.37 1.69
CA THR A 47 6.30 9.18 2.66
C THR A 47 4.80 8.92 2.50
N LEU A 48 4.11 8.58 3.59
CA LEU A 48 2.72 8.11 3.56
C LEU A 48 1.78 9.20 3.06
N SER A 49 2.00 10.44 3.52
CA SER A 49 1.17 11.59 3.17
C SER A 49 1.15 11.86 1.66
N THR A 50 2.22 11.53 0.93
CA THR A 50 2.27 11.63 -0.53
C THR A 50 1.08 10.92 -1.20
N PHE A 51 0.74 9.73 -0.71
CA PHE A 51 -0.28 8.89 -1.32
C PHE A 51 -1.66 9.12 -0.69
N THR A 52 -1.73 9.32 0.63
CA THR A 52 -3.02 9.60 1.28
C THR A 52 -3.58 10.96 0.87
N GLU A 53 -2.76 11.99 0.67
CA GLU A 53 -3.22 13.27 0.11
C GLU A 53 -3.67 13.14 -1.36
N ALA A 54 -3.19 12.11 -2.06
CA ALA A 54 -3.60 11.77 -3.42
C ALA A 54 -4.87 10.89 -3.49
N GLY A 55 -5.46 10.56 -2.34
CA GLY A 55 -6.70 9.78 -2.25
C GLY A 55 -6.49 8.27 -2.24
N TRP A 56 -5.27 7.78 -1.97
CA TRP A 56 -5.03 6.34 -1.84
C TRP A 56 -5.50 5.86 -0.45
N ASP A 57 -6.20 4.72 -0.44
CA ASP A 57 -6.81 4.09 0.74
C ASP A 57 -5.79 3.14 1.40
N PHE A 58 -5.28 3.53 2.57
CA PHE A 58 -4.25 2.80 3.32
C PHE A 58 -4.81 2.12 4.58
N VAL A 59 -4.21 0.98 4.93
CA VAL A 59 -4.49 0.29 6.20
C VAL A 59 -4.35 1.25 7.38
N GLY A 60 -5.38 1.31 8.23
CA GLY A 60 -5.38 2.14 9.45
C GLY A 60 -5.75 3.62 9.22
N GLU A 61 -6.19 3.95 8.01
CA GLU A 61 -6.69 5.26 7.61
C GLU A 61 -8.19 5.14 7.24
N ALA A 62 -8.97 6.23 7.30
CA ALA A 62 -10.42 6.17 7.08
C ALA A 62 -10.99 7.34 6.25
N ALA A 63 -10.18 8.35 5.92
CA ALA A 63 -10.57 9.50 5.13
C ALA A 63 -10.64 9.20 3.62
N ASN A 64 -9.84 8.26 3.09
CA ASN A 64 -9.87 7.88 1.67
C ASN A 64 -10.66 6.60 1.37
N GLY A 65 -11.17 5.93 2.40
CA GLY A 65 -11.93 4.70 2.26
C GLY A 65 -11.70 3.80 3.47
N THR A 66 -12.25 2.59 3.40
CA THR A 66 -12.07 1.56 4.43
C THR A 66 -11.75 0.21 3.80
N LYS A 67 -11.31 0.23 2.54
CA LYS A 67 -10.94 -0.99 1.82
C LYS A 67 -9.52 -1.40 2.15
N ASP A 68 -8.74 -0.51 2.78
CA ASP A 68 -7.39 -0.79 3.28
C ASP A 68 -6.54 -1.42 2.17
N VAL A 69 -6.53 -0.81 0.97
CA VAL A 69 -5.95 -1.41 -0.25
C VAL A 69 -4.42 -1.44 -0.19
N TRP A 70 -3.84 -0.38 0.36
CA TRP A 70 -2.40 -0.19 0.43
C TRP A 70 -1.90 -0.30 1.87
N ARG A 71 -0.67 -0.78 2.03
CA ARG A 71 0.09 -0.68 3.28
C ARG A 71 1.43 -0.03 3.01
N MET A 72 1.94 0.67 4.01
CA MET A 72 3.32 1.12 4.01
C MET A 72 3.83 1.07 5.44
N CYS A 73 5.10 0.72 5.61
CA CYS A 73 5.76 0.88 6.89
C CYS A 73 6.00 2.36 7.19
N ALA A 74 6.64 2.65 8.33
CA ALA A 74 6.97 4.02 8.71
C ALA A 74 7.70 4.78 7.59
N ASP A 75 7.49 6.09 7.54
CA ASP A 75 8.06 6.96 6.53
C ASP A 75 9.58 6.75 6.37
N GLY A 76 10.03 6.68 5.12
CA GLY A 76 11.43 6.48 4.74
C GLY A 76 11.92 5.03 4.77
N VAL A 77 11.11 4.07 5.24
CA VAL A 77 11.49 2.65 5.30
C VAL A 77 11.32 1.99 3.92
N ASP A 78 10.09 1.88 3.44
CA ASP A 78 9.75 1.16 2.21
C ASP A 78 8.69 1.88 1.38
N TYR A 79 8.51 1.44 0.13
CA TYR A 79 7.46 1.92 -0.76
C TYR A 79 6.09 1.32 -0.38
N PRO A 80 4.98 1.93 -0.84
CA PRO A 80 3.66 1.33 -0.72
C PRO A 80 3.59 -0.07 -1.35
N ARG A 81 2.92 -0.99 -0.66
CA ARG A 81 2.63 -2.35 -1.11
C ARG A 81 1.15 -2.63 -1.01
N LEU A 82 0.68 -3.66 -1.70
CA LEU A 82 -0.72 -4.07 -1.57
C LEU A 82 -0.91 -4.80 -0.25
N SER A 83 -1.94 -4.42 0.51
CA SER A 83 -2.19 -4.97 1.85
C SER A 83 -2.41 -6.49 1.84
N TRP A 84 -3.08 -7.01 0.81
CA TRP A 84 -3.39 -8.43 0.67
C TRP A 84 -2.16 -9.34 0.54
N GLU A 85 -0.99 -8.80 0.16
CA GLU A 85 0.25 -9.58 0.06
C GLU A 85 0.69 -10.13 1.42
N PHE A 86 0.20 -9.54 2.52
CA PHE A 86 0.65 -9.82 3.89
C PHE A 86 -0.49 -10.25 4.82
N SER A 87 -1.73 -9.84 4.54
CA SER A 87 -2.90 -10.22 5.36
C SER A 87 -3.10 -11.73 5.43
N GLN A 88 -2.88 -12.47 4.34
CA GLN A 88 -2.93 -13.95 4.35
C GLN A 88 -1.81 -14.58 5.18
N GLY A 89 -0.76 -13.82 5.50
CA GLY A 89 0.37 -14.25 6.33
C GLY A 89 0.24 -13.84 7.80
N GLY A 90 -0.83 -13.17 8.22
CA GLY A 90 -0.99 -12.67 9.59
C GLY A 90 -0.17 -11.43 9.94
N ASP A 91 0.52 -10.84 8.95
CA ASP A 91 1.31 -9.62 9.06
C ASP A 91 0.39 -8.47 8.63
N PHE A 92 -0.36 -7.96 9.60
CA PHE A 92 -1.41 -6.97 9.41
C PHE A 92 -0.90 -5.54 9.61
N ASP A 93 0.17 -5.36 10.40
CA ASP A 93 0.77 -4.08 10.73
C ASP A 93 2.30 -4.14 10.62
N CYS A 94 2.92 -3.07 10.15
CA CYS A 94 4.38 -3.04 10.01
C CYS A 94 5.09 -2.99 11.38
N PRO A 95 6.34 -3.50 11.51
CA PRO A 95 7.25 -3.98 10.45
C PRO A 95 6.99 -5.42 9.99
N ASP A 96 7.62 -5.84 8.89
CA ASP A 96 7.48 -7.21 8.35
C ASP A 96 7.69 -8.31 9.42
N GLY A 97 6.74 -9.23 9.52
CA GLY A 97 6.70 -10.29 10.52
C GLY A 97 5.32 -10.46 11.14
N VAL A 98 5.17 -11.47 12.01
CA VAL A 98 3.96 -11.66 12.82
C VAL A 98 4.36 -11.47 14.28
N THR A 99 4.07 -10.29 14.83
CA THR A 99 4.47 -9.88 16.18
C THR A 99 3.24 -9.56 17.05
N LEU A 100 3.47 -8.95 18.22
CA LEU A 100 2.40 -8.60 19.14
C LEU A 100 1.53 -7.47 18.56
N GLU A 101 2.12 -6.59 17.76
CA GLU A 101 1.46 -5.50 17.04
C GLU A 101 0.34 -6.01 16.14
N ASP A 102 0.60 -7.06 15.36
CA ASP A 102 -0.39 -7.74 14.53
C ASP A 102 -1.51 -8.39 15.35
N LEU A 103 -1.14 -9.02 16.47
CA LEU A 103 -2.13 -9.60 17.40
C LEU A 103 -3.03 -8.51 17.99
N LEU A 104 -2.47 -7.35 18.31
CA LEU A 104 -3.23 -6.20 18.80
C LEU A 104 -4.13 -5.61 17.70
N TYR A 105 -3.65 -5.54 16.45
CA TYR A 105 -4.43 -5.11 15.31
C TYR A 105 -5.66 -6.01 15.10
N LEU A 106 -5.45 -7.34 15.13
CA LEU A 106 -6.50 -8.35 15.04
C LEU A 106 -7.47 -8.27 16.23
N ALA A 107 -6.94 -8.21 17.46
CA ALA A 107 -7.75 -8.16 18.68
C ALA A 107 -8.59 -6.88 18.76
N GLY A 108 -8.06 -5.74 18.29
CA GLY A 108 -8.79 -4.47 18.23
C GLY A 108 -9.99 -4.49 17.27
N ARG A 109 -10.01 -5.43 16.33
CA ARG A 109 -11.07 -5.61 15.32
C ARG A 109 -11.86 -6.89 15.51
N TRP A 110 -11.68 -7.58 16.65
CA TRP A 110 -12.34 -8.84 16.91
C TRP A 110 -13.88 -8.73 16.81
N MET A 111 -14.49 -9.64 16.05
CA MET A 111 -15.93 -9.64 15.71
C MET A 111 -16.40 -8.45 14.86
N ALA A 112 -15.49 -7.69 14.24
CA ALA A 112 -15.86 -6.72 13.22
C ALA A 112 -16.51 -7.44 12.04
N ASN A 113 -17.55 -6.83 11.48
CA ASN A 113 -18.29 -7.35 10.32
C ASN A 113 -18.82 -6.22 9.43
N THR A 114 -18.28 -5.02 9.60
CA THR A 114 -18.53 -3.87 8.74
C THR A 114 -17.26 -3.57 7.95
N PRO A 115 -17.37 -3.17 6.68
CA PRO A 115 -16.20 -2.79 5.88
C PRO A 115 -15.30 -1.75 6.54
N GLU A 116 -15.90 -0.88 7.37
CA GLU A 116 -15.20 0.17 8.12
C GLU A 116 -14.27 -0.36 9.23
N MET A 117 -14.55 -1.56 9.75
CA MET A 117 -13.90 -2.08 10.95
C MET A 117 -13.08 -3.34 10.69
N ILE A 118 -13.38 -4.11 9.63
CA ILE A 118 -12.67 -5.37 9.34
C ILE A 118 -11.22 -5.10 8.90
N GLY A 119 -10.99 -4.12 8.03
CA GLY A 119 -9.66 -3.79 7.50
C GLY A 119 -8.85 -5.01 7.05
N ALA A 120 -7.54 -4.98 7.26
CA ALA A 120 -6.64 -6.10 6.98
C ALA A 120 -6.80 -7.31 7.93
N ALA A 121 -7.61 -7.19 9.00
CA ALA A 121 -7.81 -8.25 9.99
C ALA A 121 -8.73 -9.37 9.50
N ASP A 122 -9.51 -9.13 8.44
CA ASP A 122 -10.23 -10.17 7.69
C ASP A 122 -9.24 -10.84 6.71
N ALA A 123 -8.42 -11.73 7.27
CA ALA A 123 -7.32 -12.38 6.57
C ALA A 123 -7.82 -13.35 5.50
N ASN A 124 -9.00 -13.94 5.70
CA ASN A 124 -9.59 -14.89 4.77
C ASN A 124 -10.55 -14.24 3.75
N GLY A 125 -10.89 -12.96 3.93
CA GLY A 125 -11.73 -12.17 3.03
C GLY A 125 -13.22 -12.52 3.08
N ASP A 126 -13.71 -13.08 4.19
CA ASP A 126 -15.10 -13.52 4.34
C ASP A 126 -16.05 -12.46 4.92
N GLY A 127 -15.53 -11.26 5.17
CA GLY A 127 -16.27 -10.09 5.63
C GLY A 127 -16.49 -10.04 7.14
N LYS A 128 -15.81 -10.89 7.92
CA LYS A 128 -15.87 -10.86 9.39
C LYS A 128 -14.52 -11.24 9.99
N VAL A 129 -14.16 -10.58 11.09
CA VAL A 129 -12.95 -10.89 11.85
C VAL A 129 -13.28 -11.88 12.96
N ASP A 130 -12.88 -13.13 12.80
CA ASP A 130 -13.15 -14.21 13.74
C ASP A 130 -12.02 -15.25 13.88
N LEU A 131 -12.37 -16.42 14.41
CA LEU A 131 -11.41 -17.51 14.67
C LEU A 131 -10.71 -18.00 13.40
N ALA A 132 -11.31 -17.85 12.22
CA ALA A 132 -10.67 -18.22 10.97
C ALA A 132 -9.51 -17.26 10.64
N ASP A 133 -9.63 -15.97 10.94
CA ASP A 133 -8.56 -15.00 10.76
C ASP A 133 -7.46 -15.16 11.81
N PHE A 134 -7.86 -15.46 13.05
CA PHE A 134 -6.89 -15.84 14.08
C PHE A 134 -6.13 -17.12 13.72
N ALA A 135 -6.76 -18.07 13.04
CA ALA A 135 -6.08 -19.27 12.55
C ALA A 135 -5.05 -18.91 11.47
N ALA A 136 -5.41 -18.06 10.50
CA ALA A 136 -4.47 -17.55 9.49
C ALA A 136 -3.28 -16.83 10.14
N PHE A 137 -3.55 -16.00 11.16
CA PHE A 137 -2.53 -15.36 11.99
C PHE A 137 -1.60 -16.38 12.69
N ALA A 138 -2.15 -17.45 13.27
CA ALA A 138 -1.40 -18.41 14.07
C ALA A 138 -0.62 -19.47 13.27
N GLU A 139 -0.93 -19.66 11.99
CA GLU A 139 -0.25 -20.63 11.11
C GLU A 139 1.16 -20.17 10.70
N ASN A 140 1.44 -18.87 10.74
CA ASN A 140 2.75 -18.32 10.38
C ASN A 140 3.66 -18.20 11.61
N ARG A 141 4.06 -19.35 12.19
CA ARG A 141 5.05 -19.38 13.28
C ARG A 141 6.43 -19.06 12.73
N THR A 142 6.95 -17.88 13.09
CA THR A 142 8.37 -17.43 13.02
C THR A 142 9.33 -18.45 12.40
N LYS A 143 9.90 -18.11 11.23
CA LYS A 143 11.19 -18.70 10.81
C LYS A 143 12.31 -18.21 11.71
#